data_AF-A0A179BCE3-F1
#
_entry.id   AF-A0A179BCE3-F1
#
_cell.length_a   1.000
_cell.length_b   1.000
_cell.length_c   1.000
_cell.angle_alpha   90.00
_cell.angle_beta   90.00
_cell.angle_gamma   90.00
#
_symmetry.space_group_name_H-M   'P 1'
#
loop_
_entity.id
_entity.type
_entity.pdbx_description
1 polymer ?
#
loop_
_entity_poly.entity_id
_entity_poly.type
_entity_poly.pdbx_seq_one_letter_code
_entity_poly.pdbx_strand_id
1 'polypeptide(L)'
;MVSSNVLGCLAIASIHCLAPQQSLSQEAAHPIKVTFAVVVEGKEPFSAEVSCLPDSPCHLADQTDPSIELTITLYTGSGAHGELGIYCSPNPCSFQNSRSRIDFSGRRATVDILSGEADSGITTLLVVRRRPRIGEVLISY
;
A
#
# COMPACT_ATOMS: atom_id res chain seq x y z
N MET A 1 20.22 -65.76 -54.51
CA MET A 1 19.14 -64.87 -55.00
C MET A 1 18.53 -64.15 -53.80
N VAL A 2 18.72 -62.83 -53.76
CA VAL A 2 17.83 -61.76 -53.22
C VAL A 2 16.80 -62.13 -52.14
N SER A 3 16.91 -61.56 -50.94
CA SER A 3 16.09 -60.38 -50.57
C SER A 3 16.53 -59.76 -49.23
N SER A 4 16.86 -58.47 -49.30
CA SER A 4 16.88 -57.55 -48.16
C SER A 4 15.46 -57.39 -47.62
N ASN A 5 15.31 -57.20 -46.30
CA ASN A 5 14.13 -56.53 -45.77
C ASN A 5 14.53 -55.32 -44.93
N VAL A 6 13.88 -54.22 -45.30
CA VAL A 6 14.20 -52.83 -45.04
C VAL A 6 13.82 -52.43 -43.62
N LEU A 7 14.69 -51.59 -43.04
CA LEU A 7 14.51 -50.86 -41.80
C LEU A 7 13.20 -50.05 -41.82
N GLY A 8 12.25 -50.39 -40.94
CA GLY A 8 11.02 -49.62 -40.73
C GLY A 8 11.21 -48.53 -39.69
N CYS A 9 11.39 -47.28 -40.13
CA CYS A 9 11.35 -46.10 -39.27
C CYS A 9 9.92 -45.90 -38.71
N LEU A 10 9.75 -46.01 -37.39
CA LEU A 10 8.54 -45.55 -36.70
C LEU A 10 8.74 -44.08 -36.31
N ALA A 11 8.11 -43.18 -37.05
CA ALA A 11 8.03 -41.75 -36.74
C ALA A 11 7.10 -41.54 -35.54
N ILE A 12 7.66 -41.08 -34.41
CA ILE A 12 6.90 -40.68 -33.22
C ILE A 12 6.39 -39.26 -33.49
N ALA A 13 5.10 -39.12 -33.84
CA ALA A 13 4.43 -37.84 -33.92
C ALA A 13 4.21 -37.30 -32.50
N SER A 14 5.06 -36.36 -32.08
CA SER A 14 4.91 -35.63 -30.82
C SER A 14 3.79 -34.60 -30.97
N ILE A 15 2.58 -34.97 -30.54
CA ILE A 15 1.46 -34.04 -30.38
C ILE A 15 1.82 -33.07 -29.27
N HIS A 16 2.23 -31.85 -29.65
CA HIS A 16 2.46 -30.77 -28.71
C HIS A 16 1.08 -30.28 -28.25
N CYS A 17 0.68 -30.67 -27.03
CA CYS A 17 -0.45 -30.07 -26.35
C CYS A 17 -0.15 -28.58 -26.15
N LEU A 18 -0.68 -27.73 -27.03
CA LEU A 18 -0.82 -26.30 -26.77
C LEU A 18 -1.82 -26.16 -25.64
N ALA A 19 -1.31 -25.98 -24.42
CA ALA A 19 -2.12 -25.56 -23.29
C ALA A 19 -2.81 -24.25 -23.66
N PRO A 20 -4.13 -24.11 -23.44
CA PRO A 20 -4.79 -22.83 -23.62
C PRO A 20 -4.20 -21.87 -22.60
N GLN A 21 -3.48 -20.85 -23.08
CA GLN A 21 -3.17 -19.71 -22.23
C GLN A 21 -4.50 -19.03 -21.93
N GLN A 22 -5.05 -19.30 -20.75
CA GLN A 22 -6.13 -18.51 -20.19
C GLN A 22 -5.56 -17.11 -19.94
N SER A 23 -5.80 -16.20 -20.87
CA SER A 23 -5.65 -14.78 -20.62
C SER A 23 -6.70 -14.40 -19.60
N LEU A 24 -6.31 -14.35 -18.32
CA LEU A 24 -7.03 -13.58 -17.32
C LEU A 24 -7.10 -12.15 -17.87
N SER A 25 -8.29 -11.73 -18.28
CA SER A 25 -8.57 -10.32 -18.51
C SER A 25 -8.41 -9.64 -17.16
N GLN A 26 -7.21 -9.11 -16.91
CA GLN A 26 -6.96 -8.23 -15.79
C GLN A 26 -7.67 -6.94 -16.14
N GLU A 27 -8.92 -6.81 -15.68
CA GLU A 27 -9.66 -5.56 -15.73
C GLU A 27 -8.71 -4.47 -15.21
N ALA A 28 -8.37 -3.52 -16.09
CA ALA A 28 -7.40 -2.50 -15.75
C ALA A 28 -7.94 -1.69 -14.56
N ALA A 29 -7.26 -1.78 -13.43
CA ALA A 29 -7.59 -1.02 -12.24
C ALA A 29 -7.56 0.48 -12.57
N HIS A 30 -8.69 1.17 -12.41
CA HIS A 30 -8.78 2.59 -12.70
C HIS A 30 -8.11 3.39 -11.56
N PRO A 31 -7.22 4.35 -11.88
CA PRO A 31 -6.61 5.20 -10.87
C PRO A 31 -7.66 5.99 -10.07
N ILE A 32 -7.46 6.06 -8.77
CA ILE A 32 -8.28 6.82 -7.83
C ILE A 32 -7.56 8.13 -7.51
N LYS A 33 -8.26 9.26 -7.64
CA LYS A 33 -7.74 10.56 -7.24
C LYS A 33 -7.84 10.72 -5.73
N VAL A 34 -6.72 11.00 -5.09
CA VAL A 34 -6.62 11.24 -3.65
C VAL A 34 -6.17 12.68 -3.43
N THR A 35 -7.03 13.48 -2.81
CA THR A 35 -6.68 14.80 -2.30
C THR A 35 -6.31 14.67 -0.83
N PHE A 36 -5.19 15.26 -0.42
CA PHE A 36 -4.77 15.23 0.97
C PHE A 36 -4.20 16.56 1.43
N ALA A 37 -4.23 16.79 2.74
CA ALA A 37 -3.57 17.90 3.41
C ALA A 37 -2.87 17.40 4.68
N VAL A 38 -1.70 17.97 4.97
CA VAL A 38 -0.87 17.59 6.10
C VAL A 38 -0.52 18.84 6.89
N VAL A 39 -0.75 18.79 8.20
CA VAL A 39 -0.38 19.85 9.14
C VAL A 39 0.51 19.23 10.21
N VAL A 40 1.70 19.77 10.41
CA VAL A 40 2.67 19.29 11.40
C VAL A 40 3.23 20.49 12.15
N GLU A 41 3.34 20.36 13.47
CA GLU A 41 3.85 21.43 14.33
C GLU A 41 5.27 21.86 13.92
N GLY A 42 5.47 23.18 13.82
CA GLY A 42 6.75 23.77 13.43
C GLY A 42 7.07 23.68 11.93
N LYS A 43 6.10 23.28 11.09
CA LYS A 43 6.25 23.17 9.63
C LYS A 43 5.13 23.89 8.90
N GLU A 44 5.41 24.28 7.67
CA GLU A 44 4.40 24.85 6.79
C GLU A 44 3.39 23.76 6.36
N PRO A 45 2.08 23.98 6.54
CA PRO A 45 1.06 23.07 6.03
C PRO A 45 1.15 22.91 4.51
N PHE A 46 0.88 21.72 4.01
CA PHE A 46 0.84 21.47 2.58
C PHE A 46 -0.32 20.57 2.18
N SER A 47 -0.72 20.64 0.91
CA SER A 47 -1.78 19.83 0.33
C SER A 47 -1.49 19.55 -1.14
N ALA A 48 -1.95 18.40 -1.63
CA ALA A 48 -1.82 18.03 -3.03
C ALA A 48 -2.90 17.03 -3.44
N GLU A 49 -2.93 16.73 -4.74
CA GLU A 49 -3.71 15.65 -5.34
C GLU A 49 -2.76 14.68 -6.02
N VAL A 50 -2.97 13.38 -5.81
CA VAL A 50 -2.24 12.29 -6.48
C VAL A 50 -3.21 11.27 -7.06
N SER A 51 -2.80 10.55 -8.10
CA SER A 51 -3.58 9.45 -8.66
C SER A 51 -2.97 8.11 -8.23
N CYS A 52 -3.70 7.34 -7.44
CA CYS A 52 -3.25 6.08 -6.86
C CYS A 52 -3.93 4.90 -7.54
N LEU A 53 -3.18 3.83 -7.81
CA LEU A 53 -3.78 2.57 -8.24
C LEU A 53 -4.35 1.86 -7.01
N PRO A 54 -5.57 1.29 -7.09
CA PRO A 54 -6.14 0.57 -5.98
C PRO A 54 -5.36 -0.71 -5.68
N ASP A 55 -5.48 -1.22 -4.46
CA ASP A 55 -4.79 -2.38 -3.90
C ASP A 55 -3.24 -2.28 -3.95
N SER A 56 -2.71 -1.07 -4.14
CA SER A 56 -1.26 -0.81 -4.16
C SER A 56 -0.90 0.40 -3.30
N PRO A 57 0.25 0.36 -2.58
CA PRO A 57 0.74 1.52 -1.84
C PRO A 57 1.07 2.69 -2.78
N CYS A 58 0.63 3.87 -2.39
CA CYS A 58 0.80 5.13 -3.12
C CYS A 58 1.41 6.18 -2.20
N HIS A 59 2.50 6.83 -2.62
CA HIS A 59 3.15 7.86 -1.81
C HIS A 59 2.40 9.19 -1.93
N LEU A 60 2.09 9.81 -0.80
CA LEU A 60 1.43 11.12 -0.74
C LEU A 60 2.46 12.26 -0.61
N ALA A 61 3.45 12.13 0.28
CA ALA A 61 4.25 13.26 0.77
C ALA A 61 5.77 13.18 0.52
N ASP A 62 6.24 12.34 -0.40
CA ASP A 62 7.69 12.07 -0.57
C ASP A 62 8.51 13.30 -1.01
N GLN A 63 7.92 14.26 -1.73
CA GLN A 63 8.69 15.34 -2.38
C GLN A 63 8.67 16.70 -1.66
N THR A 64 7.79 16.91 -0.68
CA THR A 64 7.55 18.25 -0.10
C THR A 64 8.28 18.45 1.24
N ASP A 65 8.46 17.39 2.02
CA ASP A 65 9.24 17.42 3.27
C ASP A 65 9.87 16.04 3.54
N PRO A 66 11.21 15.88 3.45
CA PRO A 66 11.88 14.59 3.62
C PRO A 66 11.79 14.03 5.04
N SER A 67 11.28 14.80 6.01
CA SER A 67 11.17 14.34 7.39
C SER A 67 9.86 13.63 7.71
N ILE A 68 8.86 13.65 6.80
CA ILE A 68 7.61 12.90 6.93
C ILE A 68 7.23 12.28 5.60
N GLU A 69 7.20 10.96 5.58
CA GLU A 69 6.70 10.17 4.45
C GLU A 69 5.32 9.61 4.79
N LEU A 70 4.36 9.81 3.88
CA LEU A 70 3.02 9.27 3.98
C LEU A 70 2.73 8.36 2.80
N THR A 71 2.15 7.19 3.09
CA THR A 71 1.71 6.21 2.09
C THR A 71 0.25 5.88 2.31
N ILE A 72 -0.50 5.66 1.24
CA ILE A 72 -1.89 5.25 1.30
C ILE A 72 -2.11 4.01 0.44
N THR A 73 -2.91 3.07 0.94
CA THR A 73 -3.41 1.94 0.14
C THR A 73 -4.93 2.00 0.16
N LEU A 74 -5.55 2.06 -1.01
CA LEU A 74 -7.01 2.06 -1.17
C LEU A 74 -7.47 0.71 -1.68
N TYR A 75 -8.27 0.01 -0.89
CA TYR A 75 -8.64 -1.36 -1.21
C TYR A 75 -9.90 -1.43 -2.07
N THR A 76 -9.90 -2.33 -3.06
CA THR A 76 -11.12 -2.65 -3.83
C THR A 76 -12.06 -3.54 -3.01
N GLY A 77 -13.38 -3.37 -3.18
CA GLY A 77 -14.38 -4.20 -2.49
C GLY A 77 -15.67 -3.47 -2.13
N SER A 78 -16.48 -4.09 -1.27
CA SER A 78 -17.79 -3.58 -0.82
C SER A 78 -17.65 -2.55 0.31
N GLY A 79 -16.93 -1.47 0.06
CA GLY A 79 -16.82 -0.34 0.98
C GLY A 79 -15.62 0.55 0.70
N ALA A 80 -15.77 1.85 0.93
CA ALA A 80 -14.63 2.75 0.94
C ALA A 80 -13.80 2.46 2.20
N HIS A 81 -12.66 1.81 2.02
CA HIS A 81 -11.72 1.52 3.09
C HIS A 81 -10.30 1.62 2.55
N GLY A 82 -9.36 1.90 3.44
CA GLY A 82 -7.95 2.01 3.09
C GLY A 82 -7.08 2.00 4.32
N GLU A 83 -5.78 1.89 4.08
CA GLU A 83 -4.74 1.95 5.10
C GLU A 83 -3.88 3.19 4.84
N LEU A 84 -3.61 3.96 5.89
CA LEU A 84 -2.64 5.05 5.88
C LEU A 84 -1.38 4.59 6.61
N GLY A 85 -0.22 4.83 6.00
CA GLY A 85 1.11 4.60 6.57
C GLY A 85 1.85 5.92 6.79
N ILE A 86 2.66 5.99 7.84
CA ILE A 86 3.53 7.13 8.15
C ILE A 86 4.92 6.67 8.54
N TYR A 87 5.91 7.42 8.10
CA TYR A 87 7.28 7.35 8.58
C TYR A 87 7.78 8.77 8.87
N CYS A 88 8.45 8.96 10.01
CA CYS A 88 9.04 10.24 10.39
C CYS A 88 10.52 10.06 10.74
N SER A 89 11.34 11.02 10.32
CA SER A 89 12.78 11.05 10.62
C SER A 89 13.24 12.50 10.85
N PRO A 90 14.09 12.79 11.84
CA PRO A 90 14.77 11.84 12.75
C PRO A 90 13.92 11.42 13.96
N ASN A 91 12.84 12.14 14.25
CA ASN A 91 12.00 11.88 15.41
C ASN A 91 10.87 10.92 15.01
N PRO A 92 10.72 9.76 15.68
CA PRO A 92 9.68 8.80 15.36
C PRO A 92 8.29 9.38 15.66
N CYS A 93 7.29 8.90 14.92
CA CYS A 93 5.90 9.29 15.04
C CYS A 93 5.00 8.08 14.80
N SER A 94 3.72 8.18 15.13
CA SER A 94 2.74 7.14 14.88
C SER A 94 1.32 7.69 14.89
N PHE A 95 0.35 6.85 14.55
CA PHE A 95 -1.07 7.17 14.65
C PHE A 95 -1.65 6.86 16.04
N GLN A 96 -2.94 7.15 16.19
CA GLN A 96 -3.69 6.94 17.44
C GLN A 96 -3.63 5.50 17.98
N ASN A 97 -3.45 4.51 17.11
CA ASN A 97 -3.27 3.10 17.48
C ASN A 97 -1.84 2.73 17.92
N SER A 98 -0.95 3.71 18.02
CA SER A 98 0.47 3.56 18.36
C SER A 98 1.31 2.79 17.36
N ARG A 99 0.85 2.72 16.11
CA ARG A 99 1.55 2.09 15.00
C ARG A 99 1.80 3.11 13.90
N SER A 100 2.76 2.80 13.03
CA SER A 100 3.00 3.50 11.76
C SER A 100 1.93 3.27 10.70
N ARG A 101 0.94 2.39 10.92
CA ARG A 101 -0.16 2.12 9.98
C ARG A 101 -1.51 2.15 10.68
N ILE A 102 -2.53 2.67 10.00
CA ILE A 102 -3.90 2.69 10.50
C ILE A 102 -4.92 2.52 9.38
N ASP A 103 -5.91 1.68 9.62
CA ASP A 103 -7.06 1.52 8.74
C ASP A 103 -8.05 2.68 8.95
N PHE A 104 -8.65 3.14 7.87
CA PHE A 104 -9.76 4.08 7.88
C PHE A 104 -10.90 3.58 6.98
N SER A 105 -12.10 4.07 7.28
CA SER A 105 -13.30 3.79 6.50
C SER A 105 -13.95 5.08 6.02
N GLY A 106 -14.68 5.00 4.92
CA GLY A 106 -15.24 6.14 4.23
C GLY A 106 -14.27 6.78 3.24
N ARG A 107 -14.83 7.68 2.43
CA ARG A 107 -14.11 8.45 1.39
C ARG A 107 -13.31 9.63 1.94
N ARG A 108 -13.49 9.94 3.23
CA ARG A 108 -12.82 11.03 3.93
C ARG A 108 -12.36 10.56 5.29
N ALA A 109 -11.13 10.92 5.64
CA ALA A 109 -10.56 10.60 6.93
C ALA A 109 -9.72 11.78 7.44
N THR A 110 -9.75 11.97 8.76
CA THR A 110 -8.82 12.84 9.48
C THR A 110 -8.11 11.97 10.50
N VAL A 111 -6.79 11.95 10.43
CA VAL A 111 -5.95 11.07 11.24
C VAL A 111 -4.90 11.90 11.96
N ASP A 112 -4.85 11.81 13.28
CA ASP A 112 -3.86 12.49 14.10
C ASP A 112 -2.48 11.83 13.99
N ILE A 113 -1.44 12.67 13.89
CA ILE A 113 -0.04 12.27 14.01
C ILE A 113 0.40 12.55 15.45
N LEU A 114 0.95 11.54 16.11
CA LEU A 114 1.47 11.63 17.47
C LEU A 114 2.99 11.42 17.48
N SER A 115 3.67 12.06 18.42
CA SER A 115 5.10 11.85 18.63
C SER A 115 5.39 10.48 19.23
N GLY A 116 6.47 9.86 18.76
CA GLY A 116 6.94 8.55 19.18
C GLY A 116 6.18 7.39 18.53
N GLU A 117 6.77 6.20 18.60
CA GLU A 117 6.07 4.93 18.37
C GLU A 117 5.77 4.29 19.74
N ALA A 118 4.92 3.25 19.80
CA ALA A 118 4.73 2.53 21.06
C ALA A 118 6.10 2.09 21.61
N ASP A 119 6.36 2.38 22.88
CA ASP A 119 7.50 1.81 23.60
C ASP A 119 7.39 0.28 23.46
N SER A 120 8.27 -0.36 22.69
CA SER A 120 8.38 -1.82 22.61
C SER A 120 8.95 -2.43 23.91
N GLY A 121 9.04 -1.63 24.97
CA GLY A 121 9.57 -1.97 26.28
C GLY A 121 8.48 -2.44 27.24
N ILE A 122 8.92 -3.22 28.23
CA ILE A 122 8.16 -3.84 29.32
C ILE A 122 6.93 -3.01 29.69
N THR A 123 5.74 -3.56 29.40
CA THR A 123 4.44 -3.03 29.81
C THR A 123 4.46 -2.76 31.30
N THR A 124 4.69 -1.50 31.69
CA THR A 124 4.49 -1.07 33.06
C THR A 124 2.98 -0.91 33.21
N LEU A 125 2.34 -1.95 33.72
CA LEU A 125 0.89 -2.02 33.90
C LEU A 125 0.37 -0.77 34.64
N LEU A 126 -0.74 -0.21 34.12
CA LEU A 126 -1.68 0.74 34.75
C LEU A 126 -1.58 2.25 34.42
N VAL A 127 -0.67 2.74 33.56
CA VAL A 127 -0.69 4.16 33.14
C VAL A 127 -0.71 4.31 31.63
N VAL A 128 -1.80 4.85 31.07
CA VAL A 128 -1.88 5.27 29.67
C VAL A 128 -1.11 6.58 29.53
N ARG A 129 0.12 6.52 29.00
CA ARG A 129 0.88 7.73 28.67
C ARG A 129 0.22 8.41 27.45
N ARG A 130 -0.34 9.60 27.65
CA ARG A 130 -0.81 10.43 26.53
C ARG A 130 0.40 10.89 25.73
N ARG A 131 0.43 10.55 24.45
CA ARG A 131 1.47 11.02 23.52
C ARG A 131 1.03 12.37 22.95
N PRO A 132 1.95 13.33 22.80
CA PRO A 132 1.60 14.63 22.26
C PRO A 132 1.21 14.48 20.78
N ARG A 133 0.09 15.09 20.41
CA ARG A 133 -0.30 15.28 19.01
C ARG A 133 0.63 16.31 18.40
N ILE A 134 1.30 15.94 17.30
CA ILE A 134 2.25 16.80 16.58
C ILE A 134 1.74 17.17 15.20
N GLY A 135 0.59 16.65 14.78
CA GLY A 135 0.01 16.97 13.48
C GLY A 135 -1.26 16.21 13.18
N GLU A 136 -1.73 16.39 11.95
CA GLU A 136 -2.90 15.71 11.38
C GLU A 136 -2.75 15.55 9.87
N VAL A 137 -3.38 14.49 9.35
CA VAL A 137 -3.53 14.23 7.92
C VAL A 137 -5.01 14.19 7.59
N LEU A 138 -5.41 14.97 6.59
CA LEU A 138 -6.76 14.93 6.02
C LEU A 138 -6.69 14.28 4.64
N ILE A 139 -7.63 13.39 4.34
CA ILE A 139 -7.68 12.62 3.09
C ILE A 139 -9.09 12.66 2.53
N SER A 140 -9.21 12.76 1.20
CA SER A 140 -10.48 12.65 0.45
C SER A 140 -10.27 11.95 -0.89
N TYR A 141 -11.14 10.99 -1.26
CA TYR A 141 -11.10 10.25 -2.54
C TYR A 141 -12.44 9.64 -2.99
#